data_AF-A0A9D1ZC77-F1
#
_entry.id   AF-A0A9D1ZC77-F1
#
_cell.length_a   1.000
_cell.length_b   1.000
_cell.length_c   1.000
_cell.angle_alpha   90.00
_cell.angle_beta   90.00
_cell.angle_gamma   90.00
#
_symmetry.space_group_name_H-M   'P 1'
#
loop_
_entity.id
_entity.type
_entity.pdbx_description
1 polymer ?
#
loop_
_entity_poly.entity_id
_entity_poly.type
_entity_poly.pdbx_seq_one_letter_code
_entity_poly.pdbx_strand_id
1 'polypeptide(L)'
;MRDYFNRGKITFLFPLDGDCLNAADGKADGDRLYIRARVRAGDAAALQINGVPAVKNGDTFTAEIVLAWGKNVLLASADGGECAKISVWRLKNAEKGFRLSSDDNILCLKDIAEHADEYRSVFENPYLAVYREAHEKYGAKVHLNLFFETADLDGFTPRPDYFNLTMMPDKFKSEWEENSDWLRLSFHARKENPMSPYKNASAEEITADCLAVDREIARFAGEKTLARETTIHFGAVTKEGVAALRALGYRRLAGYFELYNGDPLVSYFYPTEFIPHVGARDFWRDTELDVTYARIDRVINYSPEPEVNVAELKKIAEDAHRGGFLEFMIHEQYFYKNYCNYIPKFREIVLECCRFAHENGYIGRFLSEAEE
;
A
#
# COMPACT_ATOMS: atom_id res chain seq x y z
N MET A 1 23.09 2.66 8.63
CA MET A 1 21.70 3.06 8.34
C MET A 1 21.74 3.96 7.11
N ARG A 2 20.84 3.77 6.14
CA ARG A 2 20.79 4.63 4.94
C ARG A 2 20.39 6.05 5.33
N ASP A 3 21.07 7.04 4.78
CA ASP A 3 20.64 8.43 4.87
C ASP A 3 19.64 8.74 3.75
N TYR A 4 18.34 8.70 4.06
CA TYR A 4 17.27 8.96 3.08
C TYR A 4 17.21 10.43 2.62
N PHE A 5 17.86 11.34 3.35
CA PHE A 5 17.97 12.75 2.96
C PHE A 5 19.19 13.02 2.08
N ASN A 6 20.03 12.01 1.82
CA ASN A 6 21.24 12.09 1.00
C ASN A 6 22.09 13.34 1.32
N ARG A 7 22.36 13.57 2.62
CA ARG A 7 23.06 14.77 3.09
C ARG A 7 24.53 14.70 2.64
N GLY A 8 24.87 15.50 1.66
CA GLY A 8 26.22 15.61 1.10
C GLY A 8 26.56 17.03 0.67
N LYS A 9 27.71 17.23 0.00
CA LYS A 9 28.13 18.55 -0.48
C LYS A 9 27.13 19.18 -1.46
N ILE A 10 26.54 18.35 -2.32
CA ILE A 10 25.35 18.67 -3.12
C ILE A 10 24.21 17.81 -2.59
N THR A 11 23.15 18.44 -2.11
CA THR A 11 21.98 17.75 -1.52
C THR A 11 20.71 18.23 -2.22
N PHE A 12 19.90 17.33 -2.76
CA PHE A 12 18.55 17.69 -3.18
C PHE A 12 17.69 17.98 -1.93
N LEU A 13 17.10 19.16 -1.88
CA LEU A 13 16.13 19.56 -0.86
C LEU A 13 14.70 19.26 -1.31
N PHE A 14 14.46 19.29 -2.61
CA PHE A 14 13.23 18.84 -3.25
C PHE A 14 13.48 18.62 -4.75
N PRO A 15 12.98 17.53 -5.34
CA PRO A 15 12.40 16.37 -4.66
C PRO A 15 13.49 15.51 -3.98
N LEU A 16 13.11 14.52 -3.17
CA LEU A 16 14.03 13.52 -2.62
C LEU A 16 14.10 12.26 -3.51
N ASP A 17 15.18 11.49 -3.40
CA ASP A 17 15.34 10.22 -4.13
C ASP A 17 14.29 9.20 -3.69
N GLY A 18 13.36 8.86 -4.58
CA GLY A 18 12.23 7.99 -4.27
C GLY A 18 10.87 8.69 -4.29
N ASP A 19 10.83 10.02 -4.35
CA ASP A 19 9.56 10.75 -4.33
C ASP A 19 8.67 10.36 -5.52
N CYS A 20 7.43 9.95 -5.21
CA CYS A 20 6.35 9.89 -6.18
C CYS A 20 5.61 11.24 -6.15
N LEU A 21 5.77 12.02 -7.22
CA LEU A 21 5.28 13.38 -7.34
C LEU A 21 3.94 13.41 -8.07
N ASN A 22 3.07 14.32 -7.66
CA ASN A 22 1.74 14.51 -8.24
C ASN A 22 1.52 15.98 -8.66
N ALA A 23 0.31 16.32 -9.09
CA ALA A 23 -0.02 17.67 -9.55
C ALA A 23 0.17 18.78 -8.49
N ALA A 24 0.24 18.46 -7.20
CA ALA A 24 0.49 19.44 -6.13
C ALA A 24 1.97 19.82 -5.99
N ASP A 25 2.88 19.01 -6.54
CA ASP A 25 4.33 19.24 -6.49
C ASP A 25 4.82 20.26 -7.56
N GLY A 26 3.93 20.71 -8.46
CA GLY A 26 4.30 21.58 -9.56
C GLY A 26 3.11 22.06 -10.40
N LYS A 27 3.38 22.46 -11.64
CA LYS A 27 2.35 22.81 -12.62
C LYS A 27 2.18 21.66 -13.61
N ALA A 28 1.00 21.04 -13.63
CA ALA A 28 0.66 20.05 -14.64
C ALA A 28 0.26 20.71 -15.97
N ASP A 29 0.75 20.17 -17.08
CA ASP A 29 0.35 20.54 -18.44
C ASP A 29 0.40 19.29 -19.32
N GLY A 30 -0.78 18.68 -19.54
CA GLY A 30 -0.91 17.40 -20.23
C GLY A 30 -0.13 16.27 -19.56
N ASP A 31 0.79 15.67 -20.30
CA ASP A 31 1.64 14.56 -19.86
C ASP A 31 2.90 15.00 -19.09
N ARG A 32 3.04 16.31 -18.84
CA ARG A 32 4.20 16.91 -18.16
C ARG A 32 3.84 17.49 -16.81
N LEU A 33 4.78 17.39 -15.88
CA LEU A 33 4.75 18.10 -14.59
C LEU A 33 6.00 18.98 -14.47
N TYR A 34 5.79 20.29 -14.35
CA TYR A 34 6.85 21.28 -14.19
C TYR A 34 7.05 21.51 -12.69
N ILE A 35 8.16 21.00 -12.15
CA ILE A 35 8.49 21.13 -10.74
C ILE A 35 9.61 22.15 -10.52
N ARG A 36 9.61 22.79 -9.36
CA ARG A 36 10.69 23.67 -8.93
C ARG A 36 11.70 22.90 -8.09
N ALA A 37 12.67 22.26 -8.74
CA ALA A 37 13.72 21.50 -8.05
C ALA A 37 14.63 22.43 -7.23
N ARG A 38 14.99 22.02 -6.02
CA ARG A 38 15.82 22.77 -5.07
C ARG A 38 16.99 21.90 -4.62
N VAL A 39 18.19 22.46 -4.71
CA VAL A 39 19.44 21.77 -4.39
C VAL A 39 20.28 22.68 -3.52
N ARG A 40 20.84 22.18 -2.43
CA ARG A 40 21.82 22.89 -1.61
C ARG A 40 23.23 22.52 -2.05
N ALA A 41 24.08 23.52 -2.26
CA ALA A 41 25.49 23.38 -2.58
C ALA A 41 26.26 24.64 -2.11
N GLY A 42 26.89 24.58 -0.93
CA GLY A 42 27.45 25.77 -0.26
C GLY A 42 28.57 26.47 -1.03
N ASP A 43 29.53 25.70 -1.56
CA ASP A 43 30.75 26.24 -2.17
C ASP A 43 30.64 26.46 -3.69
N ALA A 44 29.58 25.97 -4.33
CA ALA A 44 29.41 26.07 -5.77
C ALA A 44 29.12 27.51 -6.22
N ALA A 45 29.76 28.01 -7.27
CA ALA A 45 29.42 29.31 -7.85
C ALA A 45 28.25 29.18 -8.83
N ALA A 46 28.21 28.09 -9.59
CA ALA A 46 27.13 27.74 -10.51
C ALA A 46 26.73 26.26 -10.39
N LEU A 47 25.47 25.95 -10.71
CA LEU A 47 24.91 24.60 -10.72
C LEU A 47 23.91 24.46 -11.87
N GLN A 48 23.86 23.27 -12.48
CA GLN A 48 22.83 22.89 -13.44
C GLN A 48 22.09 21.66 -12.93
N ILE A 49 20.78 21.56 -13.23
CA ILE A 49 19.97 20.37 -12.97
C ILE A 49 19.47 19.86 -14.32
N ASN A 50 19.86 18.64 -14.71
CA ASN A 50 19.58 18.07 -16.04
C ASN A 50 19.96 19.02 -17.20
N GLY A 51 21.07 19.75 -17.06
CA GLY A 51 21.54 20.73 -18.04
C GLY A 51 20.83 22.08 -18.00
N VAL A 52 19.78 22.24 -17.18
CA VAL A 52 19.10 23.54 -16.96
C VAL A 52 19.89 24.35 -15.93
N PRO A 53 20.37 25.57 -16.27
CA PRO A 53 21.03 26.44 -15.30
C PRO A 53 20.11 26.79 -14.12
N ALA A 54 20.61 26.58 -12.91
CA ALA A 54 19.88 26.87 -11.69
C ALA A 54 20.19 28.27 -11.16
N VAL A 55 19.18 28.93 -10.60
CA VAL A 55 19.31 30.25 -9.97
C VAL A 55 19.80 30.06 -8.53
N LYS A 56 20.94 30.67 -8.19
CA LYS A 56 21.52 30.66 -6.84
C LYS A 56 20.83 31.68 -5.94
N ASN A 57 20.50 31.27 -4.71
CA ASN A 57 20.04 32.11 -3.61
C ASN A 57 20.63 31.58 -2.29
N GLY A 58 21.64 32.28 -1.76
CA GLY A 58 22.41 31.79 -0.61
C GLY A 58 23.16 30.49 -0.96
N ASP A 59 22.93 29.44 -0.18
CA ASP A 59 23.49 28.09 -0.38
C ASP A 59 22.61 27.20 -1.28
N THR A 60 21.48 27.72 -1.75
CA THR A 60 20.46 26.95 -2.47
C THR A 60 20.38 27.37 -3.93
N PHE A 61 20.22 26.38 -4.80
CA PHE A 61 20.03 26.50 -6.24
C PHE A 61 18.65 25.99 -6.63
N THR A 62 18.00 26.68 -7.55
CA THR A 62 16.67 26.28 -8.02
C THR A 62 16.59 26.27 -9.54
N ALA A 63 16.01 25.21 -10.13
CA ALA A 63 15.66 25.16 -11.54
C ALA A 63 14.25 24.60 -11.73
N GLU A 64 13.57 25.02 -12.80
CA GLU A 64 12.33 24.37 -13.26
C GLU A 64 12.69 23.13 -14.07
N ILE A 65 12.17 21.97 -13.67
CA ILE A 65 12.46 20.68 -14.29
C ILE A 65 11.15 20.04 -14.72
N VAL A 66 11.13 19.55 -15.95
CA VAL A 66 9.98 18.86 -16.53
C VAL A 66 10.10 17.36 -16.24
N LEU A 67 9.04 16.80 -15.68
CA LEU A 67 8.91 15.37 -15.43
C LEU A 67 7.88 14.76 -16.39
N ALA A 68 8.21 13.58 -16.92
CA ALA A 68 7.30 12.73 -17.66
C ALA A 68 6.63 11.70 -16.72
N TRP A 69 5.64 10.97 -17.23
CA TRP A 69 5.13 9.78 -16.55
C TRP A 69 6.23 8.73 -16.32
N GLY A 70 6.14 8.00 -15.21
CA GLY A 70 7.10 6.98 -14.81
C GLY A 70 8.34 7.56 -14.13
N LYS A 71 9.47 6.86 -14.27
CA LYS A 71 10.75 7.21 -13.63
C LYS A 71 11.44 8.38 -14.34
N ASN A 72 11.83 9.38 -13.56
CA ASN A 72 12.64 10.51 -13.99
C ASN A 72 13.94 10.53 -13.18
N VAL A 73 15.06 10.84 -13.84
CA VAL A 73 16.37 10.96 -13.20
C VAL A 73 16.77 12.43 -13.18
N LEU A 74 17.10 12.95 -12.00
CA LEU A 74 17.60 14.31 -11.82
C LEU A 74 19.08 14.25 -11.45
N LEU A 75 19.90 14.94 -12.23
CA LEU A 75 21.33 15.10 -12.01
C LEU A 75 21.62 16.57 -11.75
N ALA A 76 22.05 16.88 -10.54
CA ALA A 76 22.64 18.18 -10.20
C ALA A 76 24.15 18.12 -10.42
N SER A 77 24.70 19.10 -11.13
CA SER A 77 26.14 19.22 -11.43
C SER A 77 26.62 20.63 -11.12
N ALA A 78 27.56 20.75 -10.18
CA ALA A 78 28.24 22.00 -9.86
C ALA A 78 29.42 22.25 -10.81
N ASP A 79 29.80 23.52 -10.96
CA ASP A 79 30.98 23.97 -11.69
C ASP A 79 32.31 23.32 -11.23
N GLY A 80 32.41 22.97 -9.94
CA GLY A 80 33.55 22.24 -9.37
C GLY A 80 33.63 20.74 -9.73
N GLY A 81 32.71 20.23 -10.57
CA GLY A 81 32.65 18.82 -10.98
C GLY A 81 31.93 17.89 -10.00
N GLU A 82 31.50 18.40 -8.85
CA GLU A 82 30.67 17.65 -7.90
C GLU A 82 29.27 17.43 -8.47
N CYS A 83 28.69 16.26 -8.21
CA CYS A 83 27.36 15.91 -8.69
C CYS A 83 26.54 15.15 -7.64
N ALA A 84 25.21 15.31 -7.71
CA ALA A 84 24.25 14.49 -6.99
C ALA A 84 23.19 13.96 -7.96
N LYS A 85 22.74 12.74 -7.75
CA LYS A 85 21.76 12.07 -8.61
C LYS A 85 20.64 11.49 -7.76
N ILE A 86 19.40 11.75 -8.18
CA ILE A 86 18.21 11.14 -7.59
C ILE A 86 17.30 10.59 -8.69
N SER A 87 16.44 9.66 -8.33
CA SER A 87 15.31 9.21 -9.14
C SER A 87 14.00 9.60 -8.49
N VAL A 88 13.04 10.05 -9.28
CA VAL A 88 11.67 10.37 -8.83
C VAL A 88 10.67 9.78 -9.80
N TRP A 89 9.42 9.65 -9.37
CA TRP A 89 8.36 9.01 -10.14
C TRP A 89 7.16 9.93 -10.30
N ARG A 90 6.49 9.81 -11.44
CA ARG A 90 5.14 10.35 -11.64
C ARG A 90 4.23 9.19 -12.03
N LEU A 91 3.31 8.82 -11.15
CA LEU A 91 2.49 7.62 -11.33
C LEU A 91 1.23 7.98 -12.11
N LYS A 92 1.12 7.47 -13.33
CA LYS A 92 0.11 7.90 -14.32
C LYS A 92 -1.32 7.63 -13.89
N ASN A 93 -1.54 6.47 -13.31
CA ASN A 93 -2.85 6.00 -12.91
C ASN A 93 -3.10 6.15 -11.40
N ALA A 94 -2.15 6.74 -10.65
CA ALA A 94 -2.35 7.03 -9.24
C ALA A 94 -3.38 8.15 -9.02
N GLU A 95 -3.36 9.20 -9.87
CA GLU A 95 -4.30 10.30 -9.77
C GLU A 95 -5.75 9.80 -9.95
N LYS A 96 -6.60 10.12 -8.97
CA LYS A 96 -7.99 9.65 -8.86
C LYS A 96 -8.11 8.12 -8.85
N GLY A 97 -7.14 7.40 -8.29
CA GLY A 97 -7.27 5.99 -7.97
C GLY A 97 -7.84 5.76 -6.56
N PHE A 98 -8.57 4.67 -6.34
CA PHE A 98 -8.82 4.18 -4.98
C PHE A 98 -8.69 2.67 -4.91
N ARG A 99 -8.39 2.16 -3.72
CA ARG A 99 -8.37 0.72 -3.46
C ARG A 99 -8.91 0.43 -2.07
N LEU A 100 -9.66 -0.67 -2.00
CA LEU A 100 -10.16 -1.24 -0.75
C LEU A 100 -9.33 -2.47 -0.43
N SER A 101 -8.71 -2.51 0.74
CA SER A 101 -8.04 -3.71 1.22
C SER A 101 -8.69 -4.28 2.48
N SER A 102 -8.49 -5.57 2.71
CA SER A 102 -8.80 -6.18 4.00
C SER A 102 -7.68 -7.07 4.48
N ASP A 103 -7.35 -6.93 5.76
CA ASP A 103 -6.30 -7.70 6.42
C ASP A 103 -6.90 -8.79 7.31
N ASP A 104 -6.02 -9.69 7.77
CA ASP A 104 -6.30 -10.80 8.67
C ASP A 104 -7.23 -11.90 8.09
N ASN A 105 -7.30 -12.00 6.75
CA ASN A 105 -8.26 -12.88 6.10
C ASN A 105 -7.90 -14.36 6.25
N ILE A 106 -8.80 -15.13 6.86
CA ILE A 106 -8.73 -16.60 6.94
C ILE A 106 -10.09 -17.24 7.24
N LEU A 107 -10.98 -16.54 7.95
CA LEU A 107 -12.25 -17.11 8.42
C LEU A 107 -13.27 -17.27 7.29
N CYS A 108 -13.25 -16.40 6.28
CA CYS A 108 -14.11 -16.50 5.10
C CYS A 108 -13.71 -17.73 4.27
N LEU A 109 -12.42 -18.05 4.19
CA LEU A 109 -11.92 -19.26 3.54
C LEU A 109 -12.31 -20.51 4.34
N LYS A 110 -12.25 -20.45 5.67
CA LYS A 110 -12.77 -21.51 6.55
C LYS A 110 -14.26 -21.77 6.29
N ASP A 111 -15.08 -20.71 6.27
CA ASP A 111 -16.52 -20.82 6.02
C ASP A 111 -16.82 -21.44 4.64
N ILE A 112 -16.12 -21.00 3.59
CA ILE A 112 -16.28 -21.56 2.25
C ILE A 112 -15.87 -23.03 2.20
N ALA A 113 -14.79 -23.42 2.91
CA ALA A 113 -14.36 -24.81 2.97
C ALA A 113 -15.37 -25.70 3.71
N GLU A 114 -15.95 -25.22 4.81
CA GLU A 114 -16.95 -25.95 5.60
C GLU A 114 -18.28 -26.12 4.85
N HIS A 115 -18.65 -25.16 4.00
CA HIS A 115 -19.86 -25.18 3.19
C HIS A 115 -19.60 -25.56 1.73
N ALA A 116 -18.45 -26.17 1.42
CA ALA A 116 -18.03 -26.44 0.04
C ALA A 116 -18.99 -27.36 -0.73
N ASP A 117 -19.76 -28.21 -0.06
CA ASP A 117 -20.78 -29.06 -0.67
C ASP A 117 -22.11 -28.32 -0.91
N GLU A 118 -22.34 -27.21 -0.21
CA GLU A 118 -23.58 -26.43 -0.25
C GLU A 118 -23.45 -25.21 -1.18
N TYR A 119 -22.37 -24.45 -1.04
CA TYR A 119 -22.11 -23.25 -1.83
C TYR A 119 -21.86 -23.59 -3.30
N ARG A 120 -22.50 -22.80 -4.18
CA ARG A 120 -22.29 -22.84 -5.63
C ARG A 120 -21.38 -21.73 -6.13
N SER A 121 -21.13 -20.72 -5.29
CA SER A 121 -20.26 -19.58 -5.54
C SER A 121 -19.54 -19.17 -4.26
N VAL A 122 -18.29 -18.68 -4.36
CA VAL A 122 -17.57 -18.07 -3.23
C VAL A 122 -18.29 -16.86 -2.66
N PHE A 123 -19.14 -16.21 -3.46
CA PHE A 123 -19.93 -15.05 -3.04
C PHE A 123 -21.24 -15.42 -2.33
N GLU A 124 -21.51 -16.71 -2.11
CA GLU A 124 -22.50 -17.14 -1.11
C GLU A 124 -21.97 -16.93 0.32
N ASN A 125 -20.65 -16.80 0.50
CA ASN A 125 -20.07 -16.34 1.75
C ASN A 125 -20.48 -14.88 2.02
N PRO A 126 -21.12 -14.57 3.17
CA PRO A 126 -21.65 -13.25 3.47
C PRO A 126 -20.60 -12.13 3.54
N TYR A 127 -19.35 -12.45 3.89
CA TYR A 127 -18.26 -11.48 3.95
C TYR A 127 -17.79 -11.11 2.53
N LEU A 128 -17.52 -12.10 1.67
CA LEU A 128 -17.14 -11.85 0.27
C LEU A 128 -18.26 -11.18 -0.54
N ALA A 129 -19.53 -11.44 -0.21
CA ALA A 129 -20.67 -10.78 -0.84
C ALA A 129 -20.64 -9.24 -0.69
N VAL A 130 -20.12 -8.72 0.44
CA VAL A 130 -19.96 -7.26 0.64
C VAL A 130 -19.00 -6.65 -0.38
N TYR A 131 -17.87 -7.31 -0.62
CA TYR A 131 -16.85 -6.83 -1.56
C TYR A 131 -17.31 -6.95 -3.00
N ARG A 132 -18.03 -8.01 -3.34
CA ARG A 132 -18.69 -8.14 -4.64
C ARG A 132 -19.68 -7.01 -4.87
N GLU A 133 -20.50 -6.68 -3.87
CA GLU A 133 -21.43 -5.55 -3.97
C GLU A 133 -20.70 -4.20 -4.14
N ALA A 134 -19.60 -3.99 -3.42
CA ALA A 134 -18.77 -2.79 -3.57
C ALA A 134 -18.18 -2.68 -4.99
N HIS A 135 -17.73 -3.80 -5.56
CA HIS A 135 -17.25 -3.87 -6.93
C HIS A 135 -18.38 -3.55 -7.93
N GLU A 136 -19.50 -4.28 -7.86
CA GLU A 136 -20.62 -4.14 -8.80
C GLU A 136 -21.23 -2.74 -8.79
N LYS A 137 -21.28 -2.07 -7.63
CA LYS A 137 -21.87 -0.73 -7.49
C LYS A 137 -20.90 0.40 -7.80
N TYR A 138 -19.65 0.28 -7.39
CA TYR A 138 -18.73 1.41 -7.33
C TYR A 138 -17.41 1.17 -8.09
N GLY A 139 -17.26 0.00 -8.71
CA GLY A 139 -16.06 -0.38 -9.43
C GLY A 139 -14.87 -0.62 -8.51
N ALA A 140 -15.10 -0.91 -7.22
CA ALA A 140 -14.03 -1.18 -6.26
C ALA A 140 -13.17 -2.34 -6.74
N LYS A 141 -11.85 -2.18 -6.64
CA LYS A 141 -10.89 -3.29 -6.70
C LYS A 141 -10.44 -3.60 -5.28
N VAL A 142 -10.56 -4.87 -4.92
CA VAL A 142 -10.47 -5.38 -3.57
C VAL A 142 -9.26 -6.27 -3.42
N HIS A 143 -8.50 -6.04 -2.35
CA HIS A 143 -7.31 -6.80 -2.03
C HIS A 143 -7.47 -7.47 -0.67
N LEU A 144 -7.36 -8.79 -0.58
CA LEU A 144 -7.42 -9.52 0.69
C LEU A 144 -6.02 -10.04 1.08
N ASN A 145 -5.50 -9.58 2.21
CA ASN A 145 -4.25 -10.06 2.79
C ASN A 145 -4.56 -11.23 3.75
N LEU A 146 -4.03 -12.41 3.43
CA LEU A 146 -4.36 -13.67 4.09
C LEU A 146 -3.40 -14.04 5.21
N PHE A 147 -3.95 -14.59 6.29
CA PHE A 147 -3.19 -15.50 7.16
C PHE A 147 -3.09 -16.89 6.55
N PHE A 148 -2.11 -17.68 6.99
CA PHE A 148 -2.03 -19.10 6.65
C PHE A 148 -2.95 -19.97 7.52
N GLU A 149 -3.11 -19.66 8.81
CA GLU A 149 -3.86 -20.48 9.75
C GLU A 149 -4.55 -19.68 10.86
N THR A 150 -5.60 -20.27 11.44
CA THR A 150 -6.39 -19.69 12.55
C THR A 150 -5.76 -19.95 13.94
N ALA A 151 -4.54 -20.51 13.97
CA ALA A 151 -3.83 -20.69 15.23
C ALA A 151 -3.66 -19.32 15.91
N ASP A 152 -3.97 -19.27 17.21
CA ASP A 152 -3.80 -18.07 18.02
C ASP A 152 -4.67 -16.87 17.60
N LEU A 153 -5.81 -17.14 16.95
CA LEU A 153 -6.88 -16.15 16.82
C LEU A 153 -7.50 -15.82 18.18
N ASP A 154 -7.51 -14.53 18.52
CA ASP A 154 -8.01 -13.99 19.78
C ASP A 154 -9.30 -13.18 19.62
N GLY A 155 -9.98 -12.88 20.73
CA GLY A 155 -11.17 -12.01 20.72
C GLY A 155 -12.48 -12.68 20.29
N PHE A 156 -12.49 -13.95 19.89
CA PHE A 156 -13.70 -14.68 19.51
C PHE A 156 -14.28 -15.53 20.64
N THR A 157 -15.62 -15.54 20.79
CA THR A 157 -16.34 -16.38 21.77
C THR A 157 -17.59 -17.03 21.15
N PRO A 158 -17.61 -18.37 20.93
CA PRO A 158 -16.50 -19.30 21.12
C PRO A 158 -15.37 -19.03 20.12
N ARG A 159 -14.17 -19.52 20.47
CA ARG A 159 -13.00 -19.47 19.58
C ARG A 159 -13.28 -20.30 18.31
N PRO A 160 -12.87 -19.85 17.11
CA PRO A 160 -13.00 -20.62 15.89
C PRO A 160 -12.20 -21.92 15.99
N ASP A 161 -12.74 -22.98 15.39
CA ASP A 161 -12.00 -24.22 15.20
C ASP A 161 -10.77 -24.00 14.30
N TYR A 162 -9.78 -24.87 14.47
CA TYR A 162 -8.55 -24.79 13.69
C TYR A 162 -8.82 -24.98 12.19
N PHE A 163 -8.22 -24.10 11.39
CA PHE A 163 -8.23 -24.14 9.94
C PHE A 163 -6.89 -23.60 9.44
N ASN A 164 -6.41 -24.13 8.31
CA ASN A 164 -5.32 -23.55 7.55
C ASN A 164 -5.60 -23.64 6.04
N LEU A 165 -4.87 -22.88 5.24
CA LEU A 165 -5.13 -22.77 3.80
C LEU A 165 -5.03 -24.11 3.03
N THR A 166 -4.33 -25.12 3.55
CA THR A 166 -4.27 -26.45 2.90
C THR A 166 -5.61 -27.18 2.93
N MET A 167 -6.50 -26.79 3.85
CA MET A 167 -7.85 -27.34 3.99
C MET A 167 -8.85 -26.69 3.03
N MET A 168 -8.50 -25.57 2.38
CA MET A 168 -9.36 -24.91 1.40
C MET A 168 -9.48 -25.77 0.13
N PRO A 169 -10.69 -26.14 -0.33
CA PRO A 169 -10.85 -26.88 -1.58
C PRO A 169 -10.53 -26.00 -2.80
N ASP A 170 -10.14 -26.62 -3.91
CA ASP A 170 -9.90 -25.96 -5.20
C ASP A 170 -11.13 -25.92 -6.11
N LYS A 171 -12.29 -26.38 -5.61
CA LYS A 171 -13.59 -26.40 -6.31
C LYS A 171 -13.92 -25.06 -7.01
N PHE A 172 -13.62 -23.94 -6.34
CA PHE A 172 -13.98 -22.60 -6.81
C PHE A 172 -12.86 -21.89 -7.58
N LYS A 173 -11.78 -22.59 -7.93
CA LYS A 173 -10.60 -21.98 -8.56
C LYS A 173 -10.92 -21.15 -9.80
N SER A 174 -11.79 -21.66 -10.68
CA SER A 174 -12.15 -20.95 -11.91
C SER A 174 -12.89 -19.65 -11.59
N GLU A 175 -13.78 -19.64 -10.61
CA GLU A 175 -14.51 -18.43 -10.20
C GLU A 175 -13.58 -17.39 -9.59
N TRP A 176 -12.59 -17.80 -8.78
CA TRP A 176 -11.55 -16.88 -8.31
C TRP A 176 -10.78 -16.24 -9.47
N GLU A 177 -10.30 -17.05 -10.42
CA GLU A 177 -9.55 -16.54 -11.58
C GLU A 177 -10.39 -15.62 -12.48
N GLU A 178 -11.67 -15.93 -12.66
CA GLU A 178 -12.63 -15.10 -13.41
C GLU A 178 -12.85 -13.72 -12.78
N ASN A 179 -12.64 -13.58 -11.47
CA ASN A 179 -12.80 -12.33 -10.72
C ASN A 179 -11.46 -11.64 -10.39
N SER A 180 -10.33 -12.16 -10.91
CA SER A 180 -8.97 -11.68 -10.57
C SER A 180 -8.62 -10.26 -11.09
N ASP A 181 -9.46 -9.70 -11.96
CA ASP A 181 -9.35 -8.32 -12.46
C ASP A 181 -9.83 -7.28 -11.44
N TRP A 182 -10.60 -7.70 -10.43
CA TRP A 182 -11.08 -6.84 -9.35
C TRP A 182 -10.89 -7.40 -7.94
N LEU A 183 -10.68 -8.71 -7.75
CA LEU A 183 -10.43 -9.33 -6.45
C LEU A 183 -9.10 -10.09 -6.44
N ARG A 184 -8.17 -9.72 -5.57
CA ARG A 184 -6.86 -10.39 -5.45
C ARG A 184 -6.49 -10.74 -4.02
N LEU A 185 -5.64 -11.75 -3.89
CA LEU A 185 -5.21 -12.32 -2.61
C LEU A 185 -3.69 -12.23 -2.46
N SER A 186 -3.19 -12.03 -1.25
CA SER A 186 -1.74 -12.13 -0.98
C SER A 186 -1.41 -12.56 0.44
N PHE A 187 -0.15 -12.89 0.67
CA PHE A 187 0.42 -13.13 1.99
C PHE A 187 0.33 -11.91 2.92
N HIS A 188 -0.21 -12.07 4.13
CA HIS A 188 -0.17 -11.09 5.23
C HIS A 188 0.83 -11.50 6.32
N ALA A 189 0.66 -12.73 6.82
CA ALA A 189 1.51 -13.43 7.77
C ALA A 189 1.10 -14.90 7.85
N ARG A 190 1.82 -15.69 8.66
CA ARG A 190 1.39 -17.04 9.01
C ARG A 190 0.09 -17.07 9.82
N LYS A 191 -0.02 -16.22 10.85
CA LYS A 191 -1.14 -16.18 11.80
C LYS A 191 -1.15 -14.84 12.55
N GLU A 192 -2.20 -14.57 13.32
CA GLU A 192 -2.41 -13.31 14.05
C GLU A 192 -1.31 -13.03 15.09
N ASN A 193 -0.98 -14.02 15.92
CA ASN A 193 -0.04 -13.81 17.02
C ASN A 193 1.32 -14.49 16.79
N PRO A 194 2.45 -13.85 17.17
CA PRO A 194 2.54 -12.54 17.83
C PRO A 194 2.26 -11.36 16.89
N MET A 195 1.75 -10.25 17.43
CA MET A 195 1.37 -9.03 16.67
C MET A 195 2.38 -8.58 15.60
N SER A 196 3.69 -8.55 15.86
CA SER A 196 4.68 -8.11 14.85
C SER A 196 5.67 -9.23 14.54
N PRO A 197 5.23 -10.31 13.89
CA PRO A 197 6.00 -11.54 13.79
C PRO A 197 7.29 -11.32 13.00
N TYR A 198 7.26 -10.44 11.99
CA TYR A 198 8.39 -10.20 11.10
C TYR A 198 9.31 -9.05 11.51
N LYS A 199 9.01 -8.33 12.61
CA LYS A 199 9.80 -7.15 13.05
C LYS A 199 11.29 -7.48 13.23
N ASN A 200 11.59 -8.67 13.74
CA ASN A 200 12.95 -9.18 13.96
C ASN A 200 13.18 -10.56 13.33
N ALA A 201 12.28 -11.00 12.44
CA ALA A 201 12.39 -12.32 11.81
C ALA A 201 13.53 -12.35 10.78
N SER A 202 14.03 -13.55 10.51
CA SER A 202 15.00 -13.75 9.45
C SER A 202 14.34 -13.68 8.07
N ALA A 203 15.16 -13.47 7.03
CA ALA A 203 14.69 -13.51 5.66
C ALA A 203 14.11 -14.89 5.29
N GLU A 204 14.68 -15.96 5.84
CA GLU A 204 14.22 -17.34 5.63
C GLU A 204 12.82 -17.58 6.19
N GLU A 205 12.54 -17.04 7.39
CA GLU A 205 11.24 -17.21 8.06
C GLU A 205 10.11 -16.58 7.24
N ILE A 206 10.24 -15.29 6.91
CA ILE A 206 9.22 -14.61 6.10
C ILE A 206 9.11 -15.21 4.69
N THR A 207 10.22 -15.69 4.12
CA THR A 207 10.20 -16.39 2.81
C THR A 207 9.39 -17.67 2.89
N ALA A 208 9.60 -18.48 3.92
CA ALA A 208 8.91 -19.75 4.09
C ALA A 208 7.40 -19.54 4.29
N ASP A 209 7.01 -18.57 5.11
CA ASP A 209 5.60 -18.25 5.36
C ASP A 209 4.92 -17.66 4.12
N CYS A 210 5.58 -16.73 3.42
CA CYS A 210 5.07 -16.16 2.17
C CYS A 210 4.86 -17.24 1.11
N LEU A 211 5.85 -18.12 0.90
CA LEU A 211 5.73 -19.25 -0.02
C LEU A 211 4.65 -20.26 0.39
N ALA A 212 4.38 -20.42 1.69
CA ALA A 212 3.29 -21.27 2.15
C ALA A 212 1.93 -20.68 1.75
N VAL A 213 1.71 -19.38 1.94
CA VAL A 213 0.46 -18.71 1.52
C VAL A 213 0.32 -18.64 0.00
N ASP A 214 1.37 -18.21 -0.72
CA ASP A 214 1.35 -18.07 -2.18
C ASP A 214 1.01 -19.39 -2.88
N ARG A 215 1.59 -20.51 -2.42
CA ARG A 215 1.29 -21.84 -2.98
C ARG A 215 -0.16 -22.22 -2.82
N GLU A 216 -0.76 -21.94 -1.67
CA GLU A 216 -2.16 -22.26 -1.43
C GLU A 216 -3.09 -21.35 -2.25
N ILE A 217 -2.82 -20.05 -2.31
CA ILE A 217 -3.57 -19.13 -3.20
C ILE A 217 -3.51 -19.63 -4.65
N ALA A 218 -2.32 -19.94 -5.17
CA ALA A 218 -2.17 -20.47 -6.52
C ALA A 218 -2.92 -21.81 -6.72
N ARG A 219 -2.99 -22.66 -5.69
CA ARG A 219 -3.72 -23.92 -5.71
C ARG A 219 -5.23 -23.70 -5.79
N PHE A 220 -5.83 -23.00 -4.81
CA PHE A 220 -7.29 -22.90 -4.68
C PHE A 220 -7.93 -21.74 -5.46
N ALA A 221 -7.18 -20.67 -5.76
CA ALA A 221 -7.68 -19.45 -6.40
C ALA A 221 -6.98 -19.11 -7.73
N GLY A 222 -5.91 -19.82 -8.08
CA GLY A 222 -5.20 -19.64 -9.35
C GLY A 222 -4.15 -18.51 -9.35
N GLU A 223 -3.17 -18.63 -10.24
CA GLU A 223 -2.01 -17.72 -10.31
C GLU A 223 -2.41 -16.28 -10.67
N LYS A 224 -3.51 -16.09 -11.41
CA LYS A 224 -4.02 -14.76 -11.77
C LYS A 224 -4.51 -13.96 -10.56
N THR A 225 -4.98 -14.66 -9.54
CA THR A 225 -5.54 -14.08 -8.31
C THR A 225 -4.44 -13.67 -7.33
N LEU A 226 -3.24 -14.23 -7.46
CA LEU A 226 -2.11 -13.94 -6.59
C LEU A 226 -1.55 -12.54 -6.85
N ALA A 227 -1.70 -11.65 -5.87
CA ALA A 227 -1.21 -10.29 -5.95
C ALA A 227 0.30 -10.22 -5.70
N ARG A 228 0.97 -9.28 -6.36
CA ARG A 228 2.39 -8.91 -6.13
C ARG A 228 2.53 -7.66 -5.28
N GLU A 229 1.54 -7.44 -4.43
CA GLU A 229 1.42 -6.34 -3.48
C GLU A 229 0.81 -6.88 -2.19
N THR A 230 1.09 -6.27 -1.04
CA THR A 230 0.52 -6.70 0.25
C THR A 230 0.64 -5.63 1.33
N THR A 231 -0.08 -5.78 2.43
CA THR A 231 0.27 -5.21 3.74
C THR A 231 0.90 -6.33 4.56
N ILE A 232 2.12 -6.15 5.10
CA ILE A 232 2.66 -7.12 6.06
C ILE A 232 2.01 -6.91 7.42
N HIS A 233 1.77 -7.98 8.19
CA HIS A 233 1.15 -7.86 9.51
C HIS A 233 1.88 -6.83 10.40
N PHE A 234 1.10 -5.88 10.93
CA PHE A 234 1.56 -4.68 11.66
C PHE A 234 2.53 -3.77 10.90
N GLY A 235 2.68 -3.94 9.58
CA GLY A 235 3.63 -3.23 8.74
C GLY A 235 5.03 -3.25 9.33
N ALA A 236 5.44 -4.37 9.91
CA ALA A 236 6.68 -4.48 10.68
C ALA A 236 7.51 -5.65 10.15
N VAL A 237 8.56 -5.32 9.39
CA VAL A 237 9.47 -6.29 8.79
C VAL A 237 10.86 -5.68 8.65
N THR A 238 11.89 -6.51 8.77
CA THR A 238 13.29 -6.12 8.54
C THR A 238 13.52 -5.69 7.09
N LYS A 239 14.58 -4.93 6.84
CA LYS A 239 14.96 -4.54 5.47
C LYS A 239 15.28 -5.78 4.62
N GLU A 240 15.96 -6.74 5.21
CA GLU A 240 16.30 -8.03 4.62
C GLU A 240 15.03 -8.83 4.30
N GLY A 241 14.01 -8.78 5.16
CA GLY A 241 12.71 -9.40 4.91
C GLY A 241 11.99 -8.76 3.72
N VAL A 242 12.03 -7.43 3.57
CA VAL A 242 11.48 -6.77 2.37
C VAL A 242 12.27 -7.15 1.11
N ALA A 243 13.60 -7.24 1.18
CA ALA A 243 14.41 -7.71 0.07
C ALA A 243 14.06 -9.17 -0.33
N ALA A 244 13.76 -10.02 0.64
CA ALA A 244 13.30 -11.39 0.41
C ALA A 244 11.93 -11.42 -0.29
N LEU A 245 10.95 -10.67 0.20
CA LEU A 245 9.64 -10.51 -0.47
C LEU A 245 9.79 -9.97 -1.89
N ARG A 246 10.70 -9.01 -2.10
CA ARG A 246 11.02 -8.46 -3.42
C ARG A 246 11.56 -9.52 -4.38
N ALA A 247 12.37 -10.46 -3.89
CA ALA A 247 12.87 -11.59 -4.66
C ALA A 247 11.75 -12.59 -5.02
N LEU A 248 10.73 -12.75 -4.17
CA LEU A 248 9.55 -13.58 -4.43
C LEU A 248 8.55 -12.96 -5.40
N GLY A 249 8.74 -11.70 -5.80
CA GLY A 249 7.91 -11.04 -6.79
C GLY A 249 7.06 -9.90 -6.24
N TYR A 250 7.00 -9.69 -4.93
CA TYR A 250 6.33 -8.53 -4.36
C TYR A 250 7.03 -7.25 -4.81
N ARG A 251 6.26 -6.28 -5.29
CA ARG A 251 6.77 -4.98 -5.78
C ARG A 251 6.20 -3.82 -4.98
N ARG A 252 5.12 -4.05 -4.24
CA ARG A 252 4.39 -2.98 -3.56
C ARG A 252 3.96 -3.39 -2.17
N LEU A 253 4.08 -2.46 -1.24
CA LEU A 253 3.75 -2.67 0.17
C LEU A 253 2.87 -1.52 0.66
N ALA A 254 1.81 -1.82 1.39
CA ALA A 254 0.96 -0.78 1.97
C ALA A 254 1.27 -0.62 3.47
N GLY A 255 1.15 0.59 3.99
CA GLY A 255 1.39 0.87 5.40
C GLY A 255 0.85 2.21 5.82
N TYR A 256 0.86 2.48 7.13
CA TYR A 256 0.39 3.78 7.61
C TYR A 256 1.51 4.79 7.39
N PHE A 257 2.75 4.57 7.80
CA PHE A 257 3.76 5.66 7.77
C PHE A 257 3.35 6.82 8.69
N GLU A 258 2.91 6.48 9.90
CA GLU A 258 2.60 7.44 10.96
C GLU A 258 3.53 7.26 12.15
N LEU A 259 3.52 8.28 13.01
CA LEU A 259 4.08 8.22 14.35
C LEU A 259 2.94 8.25 15.37
N TYR A 260 2.93 7.28 16.28
CA TYR A 260 2.02 7.26 17.42
C TYR A 260 2.84 7.36 18.70
N ASN A 261 2.63 8.41 19.49
CA ASN A 261 3.45 8.73 20.67
C ASN A 261 4.98 8.79 20.39
N GLY A 262 5.36 9.15 19.17
CA GLY A 262 6.76 9.22 18.72
C GLY A 262 7.31 7.91 18.13
N ASP A 263 6.57 6.82 18.24
CA ASP A 263 6.97 5.52 17.70
C ASP A 263 6.38 5.27 16.29
N PRO A 264 7.15 4.64 15.39
CA PRO A 264 6.65 4.17 14.10
C PRO A 264 5.41 3.28 14.22
N LEU A 265 4.34 3.62 13.49
CA LEU A 265 3.13 2.81 13.40
C LEU A 265 2.94 2.31 11.96
N VAL A 266 3.06 0.99 11.75
CA VAL A 266 2.88 0.34 10.44
C VAL A 266 3.73 1.02 9.35
N SER A 267 5.03 1.20 9.66
CA SER A 267 5.98 2.02 8.89
C SER A 267 7.23 1.25 8.46
N TYR A 268 7.17 -0.09 8.49
CA TYR A 268 8.24 -1.00 8.11
C TYR A 268 9.52 -0.74 8.93
N PHE A 269 10.68 -0.80 8.29
CA PHE A 269 11.98 -0.54 8.90
C PHE A 269 12.40 0.95 8.80
N TYR A 270 11.50 1.85 8.35
CA TYR A 270 11.88 3.25 8.15
C TYR A 270 12.18 3.94 9.49
N PRO A 271 13.24 4.77 9.54
CA PRO A 271 13.58 5.49 10.75
C PRO A 271 12.55 6.57 11.05
N THR A 272 12.31 6.85 12.34
CA THR A 272 11.33 7.84 12.83
C THR A 272 11.44 9.20 12.14
N GLU A 273 12.65 9.69 11.86
CA GLU A 273 12.86 10.99 11.19
C GLU A 273 12.37 11.03 9.74
N PHE A 274 12.25 9.87 9.08
CA PHE A 274 11.89 9.79 7.66
C PHE A 274 10.41 9.44 7.44
N ILE A 275 9.75 8.85 8.42
CA ILE A 275 8.33 8.46 8.33
C ILE A 275 7.42 9.63 7.94
N PRO A 276 7.55 10.86 8.51
CA PRO A 276 6.72 11.99 8.08
C PRO A 276 6.87 12.36 6.61
N HIS A 277 8.03 12.09 6.00
CA HIS A 277 8.25 12.32 4.57
C HIS A 277 7.51 11.29 3.72
N VAL A 278 7.62 10.01 4.07
CA VAL A 278 6.92 8.91 3.38
C VAL A 278 5.40 9.06 3.52
N GLY A 279 4.92 9.33 4.73
CA GLY A 279 3.48 9.43 5.03
C GLY A 279 2.81 10.71 4.53
N ALA A 280 3.56 11.69 4.02
CA ALA A 280 3.02 12.92 3.46
C ALA A 280 2.63 12.79 1.97
N ARG A 281 2.70 11.58 1.40
CA ARG A 281 2.44 11.31 -0.02
C ARG A 281 1.57 10.05 -0.18
N ASP A 282 0.85 9.97 -1.29
CA ASP A 282 0.11 8.76 -1.70
C ASP A 282 1.06 7.54 -1.85
N PHE A 283 2.23 7.78 -2.45
CA PHE A 283 3.22 6.75 -2.77
C PHE A 283 4.65 7.19 -2.48
N TRP A 284 5.51 6.21 -2.23
CA TRP A 284 6.96 6.38 -2.05
C TRP A 284 7.71 5.23 -2.71
N ARG A 285 8.74 5.49 -3.51
CA ARG A 285 9.58 4.44 -4.10
C ARG A 285 10.88 4.29 -3.32
N ASP A 286 11.07 3.13 -2.69
CA ASP A 286 12.40 2.77 -2.20
C ASP A 286 13.30 2.36 -3.36
N THR A 287 14.24 3.24 -3.71
CA THR A 287 15.14 3.05 -4.85
C THR A 287 16.20 1.97 -4.63
N GLU A 288 16.47 1.60 -3.36
CA GLU A 288 17.46 0.58 -3.02
C GLU A 288 16.83 -0.82 -3.06
N LEU A 289 15.61 -0.95 -2.54
CA LEU A 289 14.88 -2.22 -2.53
C LEU A 289 14.04 -2.42 -3.80
N ASP A 290 13.87 -1.39 -4.61
CA ASP A 290 13.01 -1.41 -5.80
C ASP A 290 11.56 -1.84 -5.46
N VAL A 291 11.01 -1.24 -4.40
CA VAL A 291 9.65 -1.46 -3.87
C VAL A 291 8.93 -0.12 -3.78
N THR A 292 7.67 -0.07 -4.23
CA THR A 292 6.78 1.08 -4.00
C THR A 292 5.96 0.86 -2.75
N TYR A 293 5.93 1.86 -1.88
CA TYR A 293 5.07 1.89 -0.71
C TYR A 293 3.84 2.75 -1.01
N ALA A 294 2.66 2.25 -0.66
CA ALA A 294 1.39 2.97 -0.73
C ALA A 294 0.94 3.35 0.67
N ARG A 295 0.52 4.60 0.84
CA ARG A 295 -0.06 5.10 2.07
C ARG A 295 -1.45 4.50 2.25
N ILE A 296 -1.72 3.90 3.41
CA ILE A 296 -3.09 3.59 3.86
C ILE A 296 -3.61 4.85 4.54
N ASP A 297 -4.67 5.43 4.00
CA ASP A 297 -5.23 6.68 4.50
C ASP A 297 -6.19 6.46 5.64
N ARG A 298 -6.97 5.37 5.60
CA ARG A 298 -7.99 5.10 6.61
C ARG A 298 -8.15 3.62 6.91
N VAL A 299 -8.00 3.28 8.19
CA VAL A 299 -8.50 2.03 8.77
C VAL A 299 -9.96 2.22 9.13
N ILE A 300 -10.88 1.73 8.32
CA ILE A 300 -12.30 2.08 8.41
C ILE A 300 -13.02 1.34 9.56
N ASN A 301 -12.42 0.30 10.16
CA ASN A 301 -12.93 -0.28 11.41
C ASN A 301 -12.62 0.55 12.67
N TYR A 302 -11.86 1.65 12.58
CA TYR A 302 -11.63 2.55 13.73
C TYR A 302 -12.90 3.30 14.17
N SER A 303 -13.91 3.38 13.31
CA SER A 303 -15.23 3.89 13.69
C SER A 303 -16.31 2.92 13.23
N PRO A 304 -17.27 2.56 14.09
CA PRO A 304 -18.41 1.76 13.69
C PRO A 304 -19.45 2.58 12.90
N GLU A 305 -19.26 3.89 12.76
CA GLU A 305 -20.18 4.80 12.09
C GLU A 305 -19.67 5.15 10.67
N PRO A 306 -20.38 4.75 9.60
CA PRO A 306 -19.98 5.01 8.22
C PRO A 306 -19.70 6.49 7.93
N GLU A 307 -20.52 7.40 8.47
CA GLU A 307 -20.40 8.83 8.26
C GLU A 307 -19.10 9.44 8.80
N VAL A 308 -18.54 8.86 9.87
CA VAL A 308 -17.25 9.30 10.43
C VAL A 308 -16.13 8.92 9.46
N ASN A 309 -16.17 7.70 8.92
CA ASN A 309 -15.16 7.24 7.97
C ASN A 309 -15.21 8.04 6.66
N VAL A 310 -16.41 8.33 6.14
CA VAL A 310 -16.59 9.21 4.95
C VAL A 310 -16.08 10.63 5.22
N ALA A 311 -16.34 11.18 6.41
CA ALA A 311 -15.84 12.51 6.77
C ALA A 311 -14.31 12.58 6.81
N GLU A 312 -13.63 11.53 7.30
CA GLU A 312 -12.17 11.47 7.28
C GLU A 312 -11.63 11.31 5.86
N LEU A 313 -12.22 10.43 5.04
CA LEU A 313 -11.84 10.29 3.63
C LEU A 313 -12.00 11.61 2.86
N LYS A 314 -13.02 12.41 3.18
CA LYS A 314 -13.20 13.74 2.58
C LYS A 314 -12.04 14.69 2.91
N LYS A 315 -11.56 14.70 4.16
CA LYS A 315 -10.40 15.52 4.55
C LYS A 315 -9.15 15.10 3.78
N ILE A 316 -8.96 13.79 3.60
CA ILE A 316 -7.83 13.23 2.85
C ILE A 316 -7.93 13.61 1.36
N ALA A 317 -9.12 13.52 0.76
CA ALA A 317 -9.34 13.91 -0.63
C ALA A 317 -9.09 15.40 -0.90
N GLU A 318 -9.15 16.25 0.13
CA GLU A 318 -8.82 17.68 0.07
C GLU A 318 -7.31 17.95 0.25
N ASP A 319 -6.53 16.97 0.71
CA ASP A 319 -5.07 17.08 0.83
C ASP A 319 -4.42 16.99 -0.55
N ALA A 320 -3.59 17.98 -0.88
CA ALA A 320 -3.00 18.09 -2.21
C ALA A 320 -1.98 16.96 -2.51
N HIS A 321 -1.32 16.41 -1.50
CA HIS A 321 -0.28 15.38 -1.65
C HIS A 321 -0.76 13.96 -1.31
N ARG A 322 -1.92 13.83 -0.64
CA ARG A 322 -2.53 12.56 -0.21
C ARG A 322 -3.94 12.30 -0.78
N GLY A 323 -4.52 13.26 -1.47
CA GLY A 323 -5.82 13.13 -2.10
C GLY A 323 -5.75 12.54 -3.51
N GLY A 324 -4.55 12.20 -4.00
CA GLY A 324 -4.35 11.67 -5.34
C GLY A 324 -4.88 10.23 -5.45
N PHE A 325 -4.56 9.38 -4.48
CA PHE A 325 -4.99 7.99 -4.44
C PHE A 325 -5.53 7.65 -3.05
N LEU A 326 -6.80 7.22 -2.95
CA LEU A 326 -7.39 6.87 -1.67
C LEU A 326 -7.23 5.38 -1.37
N GLU A 327 -6.45 5.04 -0.36
CA GLU A 327 -6.37 3.68 0.17
C GLU A 327 -7.10 3.60 1.50
N PHE A 328 -8.11 2.73 1.58
CA PHE A 328 -8.76 2.43 2.85
C PHE A 328 -8.87 0.92 3.07
N MET A 329 -8.73 0.54 4.33
CA MET A 329 -8.60 -0.85 4.72
C MET A 329 -9.44 -1.21 5.94
N ILE A 330 -9.82 -2.48 6.05
CA ILE A 330 -10.63 -3.02 7.14
C ILE A 330 -10.14 -4.41 7.57
N HIS A 331 -10.34 -4.83 8.82
CA HIS A 331 -9.93 -6.17 9.25
C HIS A 331 -11.11 -7.14 9.26
N GLU A 332 -10.89 -8.37 8.76
CA GLU A 332 -11.93 -9.39 8.61
C GLU A 332 -12.71 -9.66 9.90
N GLN A 333 -12.00 -9.78 11.03
CA GLN A 333 -12.55 -10.13 12.34
C GLN A 333 -13.75 -9.25 12.78
N TYR A 334 -13.78 -7.98 12.39
CA TYR A 334 -14.87 -7.06 12.74
C TYR A 334 -16.21 -7.40 12.06
N PHE A 335 -16.21 -8.30 11.07
CA PHE A 335 -17.43 -8.79 10.40
C PHE A 335 -18.22 -9.80 11.24
N TYR A 336 -17.58 -10.54 12.15
CA TYR A 336 -18.20 -11.70 12.78
C TYR A 336 -18.82 -11.37 14.15
N LYS A 337 -20.08 -11.77 14.35
CA LYS A 337 -20.86 -11.48 15.57
C LYS A 337 -20.25 -12.00 16.87
N ASN A 338 -19.44 -13.05 16.80
CA ASN A 338 -18.76 -13.66 17.94
C ASN A 338 -17.39 -13.01 18.24
N TYR A 339 -16.95 -12.02 17.45
CA TYR A 339 -15.77 -11.24 17.75
C TYR A 339 -16.07 -10.13 18.77
N CYS A 340 -15.16 -9.92 19.72
CA CYS A 340 -15.34 -9.00 20.84
C CYS A 340 -15.57 -7.53 20.42
N ASN A 341 -15.07 -7.15 19.24
CA ASN A 341 -15.28 -5.83 18.64
C ASN A 341 -16.12 -5.89 17.36
N TYR A 342 -17.04 -6.85 17.23
CA TYR A 342 -17.97 -6.94 16.09
C TYR A 342 -18.60 -5.59 15.73
N ILE A 343 -18.62 -5.25 14.43
CA ILE A 343 -19.27 -4.04 13.91
C ILE A 343 -20.54 -4.44 13.14
N PRO A 344 -21.74 -4.18 13.69
CA PRO A 344 -23.01 -4.45 13.00
C PRO A 344 -23.13 -3.76 11.64
N LYS A 345 -22.48 -2.60 11.50
CA LYS A 345 -22.48 -1.75 10.29
C LYS A 345 -21.31 -2.02 9.33
N PHE A 346 -20.65 -3.18 9.43
CA PHE A 346 -19.45 -3.48 8.62
C PHE A 346 -19.70 -3.26 7.13
N ARG A 347 -20.82 -3.79 6.62
CA ARG A 347 -21.22 -3.67 5.23
C ARG A 347 -21.46 -2.21 4.84
N GLU A 348 -22.18 -1.45 5.65
CA GLU A 348 -22.46 -0.03 5.42
C GLU A 348 -21.16 0.79 5.38
N ILE A 349 -20.20 0.53 6.27
CA ILE A 349 -18.90 1.21 6.28
C ILE A 349 -18.18 0.99 4.95
N VAL A 350 -18.07 -0.26 4.51
CA VAL A 350 -17.39 -0.61 3.25
C VAL A 350 -18.06 0.07 2.05
N LEU A 351 -19.38 -0.06 1.95
CA LEU A 351 -20.13 0.46 0.80
C LEU A 351 -20.14 1.99 0.77
N GLU A 352 -20.28 2.68 1.91
CA GLU A 352 -20.30 4.15 1.95
C GLU A 352 -18.94 4.77 1.64
N CYS A 353 -17.83 4.13 2.06
CA CYS A 353 -16.48 4.57 1.68
C CYS A 353 -16.25 4.42 0.17
N CYS A 354 -16.64 3.28 -0.41
CA CYS A 354 -16.55 3.06 -1.86
C CYS A 354 -17.46 4.02 -2.64
N ARG A 355 -18.68 4.26 -2.15
CA ARG A 355 -19.62 5.22 -2.74
C ARG A 355 -19.02 6.61 -2.76
N PHE A 356 -18.45 7.07 -1.65
CA PHE A 356 -17.77 8.36 -1.57
C PHE A 356 -16.65 8.48 -2.62
N ALA A 357 -15.76 7.48 -2.70
CA ALA A 357 -14.67 7.51 -3.68
C ALA A 357 -15.20 7.59 -5.11
N HIS A 358 -16.16 6.73 -5.46
CA HIS A 358 -16.79 6.71 -6.78
C HIS A 358 -17.47 8.04 -7.14
N GLU A 359 -18.33 8.57 -6.26
CA GLU A 359 -19.05 9.83 -6.48
C GLU A 359 -18.11 11.04 -6.61
N ASN A 360 -16.89 10.96 -6.06
CA ASN A 360 -15.86 12.00 -6.15
C ASN A 360 -14.83 11.76 -7.27
N GLY A 361 -15.17 10.88 -8.21
CA GLY A 361 -14.43 10.65 -9.45
C GLY A 361 -13.19 9.76 -9.30
N TYR A 362 -13.05 9.05 -8.18
CA TYR A 362 -12.00 8.04 -8.04
C TYR A 362 -12.39 6.73 -8.73
N ILE A 363 -11.41 6.04 -9.29
CA ILE A 363 -11.54 4.78 -10.04
C ILE A 363 -10.86 3.67 -9.27
N GLY A 364 -11.53 2.53 -9.11
CA GLY A 364 -10.97 1.37 -8.43
C GLY A 364 -9.74 0.83 -9.16
N ARG A 365 -8.62 0.71 -8.45
CA ARG A 365 -7.33 0.29 -9.00
C ARG A 365 -6.58 -0.60 -8.02
N PHE A 366 -5.86 -1.58 -8.52
CA PHE A 366 -4.80 -2.20 -7.71
C PHE A 366 -3.59 -1.26 -7.62
N LEU A 367 -2.72 -1.45 -6.62
CA LEU A 367 -1.50 -0.64 -6.54
C LEU A 367 -0.60 -0.89 -7.75
N SER A 368 -0.66 -2.10 -8.30
CA SER A 368 0.02 -2.47 -9.55
C SER A 368 -0.37 -1.61 -10.74
N GLU A 369 -1.62 -1.19 -10.80
CA GLU A 369 -2.17 -0.43 -11.91
C GLU A 369 -1.90 1.07 -11.78
N ALA A 370 -1.49 1.56 -10.59
CA ALA A 370 -1.17 2.96 -10.36
C ALA A 370 0.08 3.43 -11.16
N GLU A 371 1.00 2.50 -11.44
CA GLU A 371 2.23 2.78 -12.19
C GLU A 371 2.09 2.68 -13.72
N GLU A 372 1.03 2.02 -14.22
CA GLU A 372 0.72 1.82 -15.66
C GLU A 372 0.14 3.10 -16.30
#